data_AF-A0A497PWT8-F1
#
_entry.id   AF-A0A497PWT8-F1
#
_cell.length_a   1.000
_cell.length_b   1.000
_cell.length_c   1.000
_cell.angle_alpha   90.00
_cell.angle_beta   90.00
_cell.angle_gamma   90.00
#
_symmetry.space_group_name_H-M   'P 1'
#
loop_
_entity.id
_entity.type
_entity.pdbx_description
1 polymer ?
#
loop_
_entity_poly.entity_id
_entity_poly.type
_entity_poly.pdbx_seq_one_letter_code
_entity_poly.pdbx_strand_id
1 'polypeptide(L)'
;MAETKDKPRIGVFVCHCGHNIAGYLDVEKVAKQAAELPDVVFSVDEMFMCSDAGQQLIKDKIKELDLNRVVVASCSPRMHEPTFRRACEEA
;
A
#
# COMPACT_ATOMS: atom_id res chain seq x y z
N MET A 1 5.93 -23.71 -3.72
CA MET A 1 5.87 -22.23 -3.83
C MET A 1 4.98 -21.95 -5.01
N ALA A 2 3.84 -21.29 -4.82
CA ALA A 2 2.84 -21.16 -5.87
C ALA A 2 3.39 -20.22 -6.98
N GLU A 3 3.66 -20.79 -8.15
CA GLU A 3 3.92 -20.03 -9.37
C GLU A 3 2.62 -19.31 -9.75
N THR A 4 2.53 -18.02 -9.45
CA THR A 4 1.37 -17.21 -9.81
C THR A 4 1.48 -16.88 -11.30
N LYS A 5 0.59 -17.48 -12.09
CA LYS A 5 0.54 -17.42 -13.57
C LYS A 5 0.25 -16.04 -14.18
N ASP A 6 0.08 -14.99 -13.37
CA ASP A 6 -0.29 -13.65 -13.82
C ASP A 6 0.82 -12.62 -13.53
N LYS A 7 1.03 -11.69 -14.48
CA LYS A 7 1.98 -10.60 -14.33
C LYS A 7 1.64 -9.78 -13.08
N PRO A 8 2.60 -9.52 -12.16
CA PRO A 8 2.33 -8.70 -10.99
C PRO A 8 1.82 -7.31 -11.38
N ARG A 9 0.85 -6.82 -10.63
CA ARG A 9 0.28 -5.47 -10.68
C ARG A 9 0.22 -4.96 -9.26
N ILE A 10 1.27 -4.24 -8.88
CA ILE A 10 1.55 -3.90 -7.48
C ILE A 10 1.06 -2.47 -7.20
N GLY A 11 0.27 -2.31 -6.13
CA GLY A 11 -0.01 -1.02 -5.52
C GLY A 11 0.83 -0.81 -4.26
N VAL A 12 1.59 0.29 -4.19
CA VAL A 12 2.45 0.63 -3.05
C VAL A 12 1.88 1.83 -2.29
N PHE A 13 1.54 1.63 -1.03
CA PHE A 13 0.93 2.64 -0.18
C PHE A 13 1.89 3.00 0.97
N VAL A 14 2.33 4.25 1.02
CA VAL A 14 3.31 4.73 2.01
C VAL A 14 2.60 5.54 3.09
N CYS A 15 2.71 5.13 4.34
CA CYS A 15 2.02 5.79 5.45
C CYS A 15 2.90 6.87 6.09
N HIS A 16 2.36 8.06 6.32
CA HIS A 16 3.03 9.10 7.10
C HIS A 16 3.03 8.78 8.59
N CYS A 17 1.97 8.10 9.06
CA CYS A 17 1.70 7.85 10.47
C CYS A 17 1.77 9.15 11.30
N GLY A 18 1.16 10.22 10.78
CA GLY A 18 1.32 11.57 11.30
C GLY A 18 2.77 12.03 11.21
N HIS A 19 3.44 12.18 12.36
CA HIS A 19 4.85 12.58 12.41
C HIS A 19 5.80 11.40 12.74
N ASN A 20 5.25 10.20 13.02
CA ASN A 20 6.09 9.07 13.45
C ASN A 20 7.01 8.56 12.33
N ILE A 21 6.54 8.56 11.07
CA ILE A 21 7.34 8.19 9.90
C ILE A 21 7.75 9.45 9.14
N ALA A 22 6.78 10.30 8.77
CA ALA A 22 7.05 11.50 7.97
C ALA A 22 7.93 12.56 8.68
N GLY A 23 8.07 12.49 10.02
CA GLY A 23 8.99 13.34 10.76
C GLY A 23 10.47 12.99 10.58
N TYR A 24 10.78 11.77 10.14
CA TYR A 24 12.14 11.25 9.99
C TYR A 24 12.49 10.86 8.56
N LEU A 25 11.49 10.64 7.71
CA LEU A 25 11.65 10.13 6.35
C LEU A 25 10.76 10.91 5.38
N ASP A 26 11.32 11.24 4.21
CA ASP A 26 10.57 11.84 3.11
C ASP A 26 9.71 10.76 2.42
N VAL A 27 8.49 10.61 2.93
CA VAL A 27 7.52 9.61 2.48
C VAL A 27 7.02 9.86 1.06
N GLU A 28 6.91 11.12 0.65
CA GLU A 28 6.52 11.49 -0.72
C GLU A 28 7.61 11.05 -1.71
N LYS A 29 8.89 11.29 -1.38
CA LYS A 29 10.00 10.79 -2.19
C LYS A 29 10.01 9.26 -2.25
N VAL A 30 9.72 8.56 -1.15
CA VAL A 30 9.65 7.10 -1.16
C VAL A 30 8.52 6.58 -2.04
N ALA A 31 7.33 7.20 -2.00
CA ALA A 31 6.23 6.84 -2.90
C ALA A 31 6.60 7.07 -4.37
N LYS A 32 7.24 8.20 -4.70
CA LYS A 32 7.74 8.48 -6.06
C LYS A 32 8.74 7.44 -6.54
N GLN A 33 9.72 7.08 -5.69
CA GLN A 33 10.71 6.07 -6.02
C GLN A 33 10.10 4.67 -6.15
N ALA A 34 9.10 4.34 -5.34
CA ALA A 34 8.39 3.07 -5.45
C ALA A 34 7.63 2.94 -6.78
N ALA A 35 7.08 4.04 -7.30
CA ALA A 35 6.41 4.06 -8.61
C ALA A 35 7.34 3.71 -9.79
N GLU A 36 8.65 3.87 -9.64
CA GLU A 36 9.65 3.54 -10.68
C GLU A 36 10.05 2.05 -10.68
N LEU A 37 9.63 1.28 -9.67
CA LEU A 37 9.98 -0.14 -9.55
C LEU A 37 9.20 -1.00 -10.55
N PRO A 38 9.78 -2.14 -11.00
CA PRO A 38 9.10 -3.06 -11.88
C PRO A 38 7.75 -3.52 -11.31
N ASP A 39 6.75 -3.59 -12.20
CA ASP A 39 5.39 -4.06 -11.93
C ASP A 39 4.57 -3.22 -10.92
N VAL A 40 5.13 -2.12 -10.40
CA VAL A 40 4.38 -1.12 -9.63
C VAL A 40 3.56 -0.28 -10.60
N VAL A 41 2.24 -0.41 -10.51
CA VAL A 41 1.29 0.34 -11.36
C VAL A 41 0.68 1.54 -10.64
N PHE A 42 0.82 1.58 -9.31
CA PHE A 42 0.33 2.67 -8.48
C PHE A 42 1.22 2.81 -7.26
N SER A 43 1.61 4.05 -6.94
CA SER A 43 2.16 4.37 -5.63
C SER A 43 1.66 5.71 -5.13
N VAL A 44 1.35 5.77 -3.84
CA VAL A 44 0.86 6.97 -3.17
C VAL A 44 1.32 6.99 -1.73
N ASP A 45 1.50 8.18 -1.18
CA ASP A 45 1.63 8.41 0.25
C ASP A 45 0.33 8.99 0.84
N GLU A 46 -0.01 8.57 2.06
CA GLU A 46 -1.24 8.99 2.74
C GLU A 46 -1.03 9.10 4.25
N MET A 47 -1.78 9.99 4.91
CA MET A 47 -1.55 10.36 6.30
C MET A 47 -1.68 9.16 7.26
N PHE A 48 -2.75 8.38 7.09
CA PHE A 48 -3.07 7.23 7.93
C PHE A 48 -3.65 6.07 7.11
N MET A 49 -2.79 5.19 6.60
CA MET A 49 -3.22 4.04 5.81
C MET A 49 -4.15 3.08 6.57
N CYS A 50 -4.03 2.96 7.90
CA CYS A 50 -4.89 2.09 8.70
C CYS A 50 -6.28 2.69 9.02
N SER A 51 -6.50 3.98 8.73
CA SER A 51 -7.82 4.61 8.90
C SER A 51 -8.84 4.06 7.90
N ASP A 52 -10.12 4.30 8.14
CA ASP A 52 -11.18 3.87 7.22
C ASP A 52 -10.98 4.45 5.81
N ALA A 53 -10.55 5.71 5.71
CA ALA A 53 -10.22 6.35 4.44
C ALA A 53 -9.02 5.67 3.74
N GLY A 54 -7.97 5.33 4.48
CA GLY A 54 -6.81 4.63 3.93
C GLY A 54 -7.12 3.20 3.48
N GLN A 55 -7.97 2.49 4.22
CA GLN A 55 -8.45 1.16 3.84
C GLN A 55 -9.36 1.23 2.60
N GLN A 56 -10.23 2.24 2.52
CA GLN A 56 -11.06 2.46 1.34
C GLN A 56 -10.22 2.79 0.10
N LEU A 57 -9.17 3.60 0.26
CA LEU A 57 -8.22 3.89 -0.82
C LEU A 57 -7.58 2.62 -1.37
N ILE A 58 -7.17 1.67 -0.51
CA ILE A 58 -6.65 0.36 -0.96
C ILE A 58 -7.71 -0.38 -1.79
N LYS A 59 -8.93 -0.51 -1.28
CA LYS A 59 -10.03 -1.22 -1.94
C LYS A 59 -10.36 -0.64 -3.31
N ASP A 60 -10.47 0.68 -3.37
CA ASP A 60 -10.81 1.39 -4.60
C ASP A 60 -9.71 1.19 -5.64
N LYS A 61 -8.43 1.33 -5.25
CA LYS A 61 -7.31 1.15 -6.17
C LYS A 61 -7.13 -0.28 -6.63
N ILE A 62 -7.43 -1.27 -5.78
CA ILE A 62 -7.46 -2.68 -6.21
C ILE A 62 -8.45 -2.86 -7.37
N LYS A 63 -9.67 -2.32 -7.26
CA LYS A 63 -10.71 -2.42 -8.29
C LYS A 63 -10.40 -1.60 -9.54
N GLU A 64 -10.02 -0.34 -9.35
CA GLU A 64 -9.79 0.62 -10.43
C GLU A 64 -8.61 0.23 -11.31
N LEU A 65 -7.55 -0.30 -10.71
CA LEU A 65 -6.28 -0.57 -11.39
C LEU A 65 -6.00 -2.06 -11.56
N ASP A 66 -6.97 -2.93 -11.21
CA ASP A 66 -6.82 -4.38 -11.28
C ASP A 66 -5.53 -4.84 -10.58
N LEU A 67 -5.34 -4.38 -9.34
CA LEU A 67 -4.15 -4.75 -8.56
C LEU A 67 -4.27 -6.19 -8.10
N ASN A 68 -3.21 -6.96 -8.28
CA ASN A 68 -3.14 -8.34 -7.77
C ASN A 68 -2.13 -8.48 -6.62
N ARG A 69 -1.40 -7.41 -6.29
CA ARG A 69 -0.47 -7.35 -5.14
C ARG A 69 -0.57 -5.97 -4.46
N VAL A 70 -0.48 -5.97 -3.14
CA VAL A 70 -0.52 -4.75 -2.32
C VAL A 70 0.70 -4.74 -1.42
N VAL A 71 1.39 -3.60 -1.37
CA VAL A 71 2.48 -3.33 -0.44
C VAL A 71 2.10 -2.10 0.38
N VAL A 72 2.13 -2.23 1.71
CA VAL A 72 1.86 -1.11 2.62
C VAL A 72 3.11 -0.83 3.45
N ALA A 73 3.84 0.23 3.11
CA ALA A 73 5.00 0.70 3.85
C ALA A 73 4.53 1.54 5.04
N SER A 74 4.39 0.91 6.21
CA SER A 74 3.81 1.55 7.41
C SER A 74 4.43 1.03 8.71
N CYS A 75 3.61 0.77 9.73
CA CYS A 75 4.01 0.22 11.02
C CYS A 75 4.29 -1.29 10.97
N SER A 76 4.55 -1.88 12.14
CA SER A 76 4.80 -3.32 12.27
C SER A 76 3.62 -4.17 11.78
N PRO A 77 3.88 -5.27 11.03
CA PRO A 77 2.83 -6.20 10.61
C PRO A 77 2.09 -6.82 11.81
N ARG A 78 2.75 -6.95 12.97
CA ARG A 78 2.11 -7.46 14.20
C ARG A 78 0.92 -6.63 14.66
N MET A 79 0.82 -5.37 14.23
CA MET A 79 -0.23 -4.45 14.65
C MET A 79 -1.39 -4.37 13.63
N HIS A 80 -1.08 -4.23 12.34
CA HIS A 80 -2.08 -3.91 11.32
C HIS A 80 -2.10 -4.86 10.12
N GLU A 81 -1.31 -5.94 10.10
CA GLU A 81 -1.43 -6.96 9.06
C GLU A 81 -2.86 -7.52 8.94
N PRO A 82 -3.57 -7.87 10.04
CA PRO A 82 -4.95 -8.35 9.93
C PRO A 82 -5.90 -7.31 9.31
N THR A 83 -5.70 -6.04 9.63
CA THR A 83 -6.50 -4.92 9.09
C THR A 83 -6.31 -4.81 7.59
N PHE A 84 -5.07 -4.77 7.11
CA PHE A 84 -4.78 -4.63 5.68
C PHE A 84 -5.16 -5.88 4.89
N ARG A 85 -4.99 -7.09 5.46
CA ARG A 85 -5.48 -8.34 4.85
C ARG A 85 -6.98 -8.29 4.64
N ARG A 86 -7.74 -7.92 5.68
CA ARG A 86 -9.19 -7.81 5.60
C ARG A 86 -9.62 -6.75 4.58
N ALA A 87 -8.94 -5.61 4.53
CA ALA A 87 -9.21 -4.58 3.52
C ALA A 87 -8.98 -5.08 2.09
N CYS A 88 -7.94 -5.90 1.85
CA CYS A 88 -7.69 -6.52 0.54
C CYS A 88 -8.70 -7.63 0.21
N GLU A 89 -9.18 -8.38 1.20
CA GLU A 89 -10.21 -9.41 1.03
C GLU A 89 -11.60 -8.83 0.74
N GLU A 90 -11.88 -7.62 1.26
CA GLU A 90 -13.12 -6.88 1.05
C GLU A 90 -13.13 -6.03 -0.23
N ALA A 91 -12.00 -5.93 -0.93
CA ALA A 91 -11.90 -5.28 -2.22
C ALA A 91 -12.52 -6.19 -3.30
#